data_AF-A0A3D5EZK0-F1
#
_entry.id   AF-A0A3D5EZK0-F1
#
_cell.length_a   1.000
_cell.length_b   1.000
_cell.length_c   1.000
_cell.angle_alpha   90.00
_cell.angle_beta   90.00
_cell.angle_gamma   90.00
#
_symmetry.space_group_name_H-M   'P 1'
#
loop_
_entity.id
_entity.type
_entity.pdbx_description
1 polymer ?
#
loop_
_entity_poly.entity_id
_entity_poly.type
_entity_poly.pdbx_seq_one_letter_code
_entity_poly.pdbx_strand_id
1 'polypeptide(L)'
;MYKVRTYNQISIKGLERFPRKSYEVGSDIAHPDAFLLRSQKLQGIEVPATLVAVARAGAGVNNVPVAEYGKQGIVVFNTPG
;
A
#
# COMPACT_ATOMS: atom_id res chain seq x y z
N MET A 1 -15.53 -4.62 3.33
CA MET A 1 -14.54 -5.07 2.32
C MET A 1 -13.45 -4.03 2.30
N TYR A 2 -12.20 -4.42 2.52
CA TYR A 2 -11.05 -3.52 2.54
C TYR A 2 -10.53 -3.30 1.12
N LYS A 3 -10.20 -2.06 0.79
CA LYS A 3 -9.82 -1.60 -0.53
C LYS A 3 -8.33 -1.36 -0.59
N VAL A 4 -7.61 -2.10 -1.43
CA VAL A 4 -6.15 -2.02 -1.55
C VAL A 4 -5.78 -1.51 -2.93
N ARG A 5 -5.30 -0.26 -3.00
CA ARG A 5 -4.77 0.28 -4.25
C ARG A 5 -3.35 -0.24 -4.48
N THR A 6 -3.12 -0.84 -5.64
CA THR A 6 -1.79 -1.29 -6.04
C THR A 6 -1.07 -0.24 -6.88
N TYR A 7 0.23 -0.07 -6.64
CA TYR A 7 1.13 0.69 -7.49
C TYR A 7 2.23 -0.22 -8.04
N ASN A 8 2.57 -0.02 -9.32
CA ASN A 8 3.47 -0.88 -10.09
C ASN A 8 2.90 -2.30 -10.34
N GLN A 9 3.65 -3.13 -11.06
CA GLN A 9 3.35 -4.55 -11.16
C GLN A 9 3.66 -5.25 -9.84
N ILE A 10 2.65 -5.88 -9.27
CA ILE A 10 2.74 -6.73 -8.08
C ILE A 10 2.51 -8.19 -8.51
N SER A 11 3.26 -9.11 -7.92
CA SER A 11 3.14 -10.54 -8.25
C SER A 11 1.72 -11.05 -7.97
N ILE A 12 1.13 -11.73 -8.96
CA ILE A 12 -0.19 -12.37 -8.85
C ILE A 12 -0.25 -13.31 -7.65
N LYS A 13 0.81 -14.12 -7.44
CA LYS A 13 0.91 -15.03 -6.30
C LYS A 13 0.78 -14.32 -4.94
N GLY A 14 1.26 -13.07 -4.86
CA GLY A 14 1.08 -12.23 -3.67
C GLY A 14 -0.34 -11.70 -3.54
N LEU A 15 -0.93 -11.25 -4.65
CA LEU A 15 -2.30 -10.72 -4.70
C LEU A 15 -3.36 -11.79 -4.38
N GLU A 16 -3.13 -13.04 -4.77
CA GLU A 16 -4.03 -14.17 -4.46
C GLU A 16 -4.14 -14.47 -2.96
N ARG A 17 -3.24 -13.94 -2.14
CA ARG A 17 -3.31 -14.07 -0.68
C ARG A 17 -4.38 -13.19 -0.04
N PHE A 18 -4.96 -12.24 -0.78
CA PHE A 18 -6.09 -11.43 -0.33
C PHE A 18 -7.41 -12.18 -0.56
N PRO A 19 -8.13 -12.62 0.49
CA PRO A 19 -9.40 -13.31 0.31
C PRO A 19 -10.45 -12.39 -0.34
N ARG A 20 -11.01 -12.81 -1.49
CA ARG A 20 -11.96 -12.00 -2.28
C ARG A 20 -13.23 -11.56 -1.53
N LYS A 21 -13.63 -12.28 -0.48
CA LYS A 21 -14.76 -11.91 0.38
C LYS A 21 -14.46 -10.68 1.25
N SER A 22 -13.19 -10.48 1.59
CA SER A 22 -12.77 -9.45 2.54
C SER A 22 -12.06 -8.28 1.87
N TYR A 23 -11.48 -8.49 0.68
CA TYR A 23 -10.63 -7.50 0.01
C TYR A 23 -11.02 -7.27 -1.45
N GLU A 24 -10.95 -6.00 -1.84
CA GLU A 24 -10.94 -5.52 -3.21
C GLU A 24 -9.54 -4.98 -3.50
N VAL A 25 -8.86 -5.47 -4.54
CA VAL A 25 -7.47 -5.11 -4.84
C VAL A 25 -7.35 -4.72 -6.30
N GLY A 26 -6.79 -3.54 -6.59
CA GLY A 26 -6.67 -3.04 -7.97
C GLY A 26 -5.96 -1.69 -8.06
N SER A 27 -5.60 -1.27 -9.27
CA SER A 27 -4.91 0.03 -9.52
C SER A 27 -5.84 1.23 -9.41
N ASP A 28 -7.11 1.08 -9.79
CA ASP A 28 -8.01 2.22 -10.03
C ASP A 28 -8.92 2.55 -8.83
N ILE A 29 -8.61 2.02 -7.65
CA ILE A 29 -9.39 2.21 -6.42
C ILE A 29 -9.23 3.65 -5.90
N ALA A 30 -10.24 4.50 -6.08
CA ALA A 30 -10.20 5.93 -5.72
C ALA A 30 -10.03 6.22 -4.22
N HIS A 31 -10.71 5.46 -3.37
CA HIS A 31 -10.69 5.60 -1.89
C HIS A 31 -10.20 4.31 -1.24
N PRO A 32 -8.87 4.05 -1.28
CA PRO A 32 -8.30 2.85 -0.70
C PRO A 32 -8.10 2.99 0.81
N ASP A 33 -8.24 1.87 1.50
CA ASP A 33 -7.85 1.72 2.91
C ASP A 33 -6.35 1.43 3.03
N ALA A 34 -5.74 0.82 2.00
CA ALA A 34 -4.32 0.52 1.98
C ALA A 34 -3.66 0.72 0.62
N PHE A 35 -2.36 1.03 0.63
CA PHE A 35 -1.51 0.98 -0.55
C PHE A 35 -0.63 -0.26 -0.53
N LEU A 36 -0.49 -0.91 -1.68
CA LEU A 36 0.49 -1.97 -1.93
C LEU A 36 1.37 -1.56 -3.10
N LEU A 37 2.67 -1.40 -2.89
CA LEU A 37 3.58 -0.87 -3.89
C LEU A 37 4.89 -1.64 -3.97
N ARG A 38 5.68 -1.37 -5.02
CA ARG A 38 7.08 -1.84 -5.12
C ARG A 38 8.06 -0.67 -5.12
N SER A 39 8.10 0.07 -6.22
CA SER A 39 9.08 1.13 -6.47
C SER A 39 8.45 2.52 -6.66
N GLN A 40 7.12 2.62 -6.59
CA GLN A 40 6.42 3.90 -6.63
C GLN A 40 6.88 4.81 -5.51
N LYS A 41 7.28 6.04 -5.84
CA LYS A 41 7.55 7.09 -4.85
C LYS A 41 6.23 7.68 -4.38
N LEU A 42 6.02 7.72 -3.06
CA LEU A 42 4.81 8.29 -2.45
C LEU A 42 5.01 9.73 -1.94
N GLN A 43 6.23 10.29 -2.06
CA GLN A 43 6.47 11.68 -1.73
C GLN A 43 5.62 12.61 -2.62
N GLY A 44 4.85 13.49 -2.01
CA GLY A 44 3.98 14.43 -2.72
C GLY A 44 2.71 13.82 -3.31
N ILE A 45 2.43 12.54 -3.03
CA ILE A 45 1.13 11.93 -3.37
C ILE A 45 0.14 12.28 -2.27
N GLU A 46 -1.08 12.64 -2.67
CA GLU A 46 -2.18 12.86 -1.75
C GLU A 46 -2.46 11.59 -0.94
N VAL A 47 -2.56 11.75 0.38
CA VAL A 47 -2.89 10.67 1.31
C VAL A 47 -4.39 10.71 1.56
N PRO A 48 -5.17 9.73 1.08
CA PRO A 48 -6.60 9.67 1.36
C PRO A 48 -6.85 9.56 2.87
N ALA A 49 -7.89 10.20 3.38
CA ALA A 49 -8.28 10.10 4.80
C ALA A 49 -8.64 8.67 5.23
N THR A 50 -8.97 7.79 4.27
CA THR A 50 -9.24 6.36 4.50
C THR A 50 -7.98 5.52 4.67
N LEU A 51 -6.81 6.04 4.29
CA LEU A 51 -5.58 5.26 4.26
C LEU A 51 -5.11 4.97 5.67
N VAL A 52 -5.04 3.68 6.03
CA VAL A 52 -4.56 3.21 7.34
C VAL A 52 -3.24 2.46 7.25
N ALA A 53 -2.90 1.93 6.07
CA ALA A 53 -1.70 1.10 5.90
C ALA A 53 -1.05 1.26 4.53
N VAL A 54 0.28 1.09 4.51
CA VAL A 54 1.08 1.05 3.29
C VAL A 54 2.05 -0.12 3.38
N ALA A 55 2.06 -0.99 2.37
CA ALA A 55 2.96 -2.12 2.30
C ALA A 55 3.84 -2.03 1.05
N ARG A 56 5.15 -2.16 1.23
CA ARG A 56 6.11 -2.23 0.14
C ARG A 56 6.62 -3.66 -0.08
N ALA A 57 6.47 -4.15 -1.29
CA ALA A 57 7.09 -5.37 -1.78
C ALA A 57 8.59 -5.13 -2.07
N GLY A 58 9.39 -5.03 -1.01
CA GLY A 58 10.84 -4.83 -1.03
C GLY A 58 11.39 -4.52 0.37
N ALA A 59 12.70 -4.75 0.56
CA ALA A 59 13.34 -4.59 1.86
C ALA A 59 13.49 -3.12 2.31
N GLY A 60 13.85 -2.22 1.38
CA GLY A 60 14.04 -0.81 1.71
C GLY A 60 12.72 -0.05 1.89
N VAL A 61 12.78 1.19 2.38
CA VAL A 61 11.60 2.08 2.54
C VAL A 61 11.75 3.45 1.89
N ASN A 62 12.82 3.70 1.13
CA ASN A 62 13.16 5.01 0.52
C ASN A 62 12.06 5.64 -0.35
N ASN A 63 11.08 4.85 -0.77
CA ASN A 63 9.99 5.25 -1.65
C ASN A 63 8.74 5.68 -0.87
N VAL A 64 8.74 5.52 0.46
CA VAL A 64 7.62 5.85 1.35
C VAL A 64 8.05 6.93 2.34
N PRO A 65 7.29 8.02 2.51
CA PRO A 65 7.54 9.05 3.53
C PRO A 65 7.14 8.53 4.93
N VAL A 66 7.95 7.61 5.48
CA VAL A 66 7.60 6.85 6.70
C VAL A 66 7.34 7.75 7.90
N ALA A 67 8.14 8.80 8.08
CA ALA A 67 7.99 9.72 9.21
C ALA A 67 6.69 10.53 9.11
N GLU A 68 6.36 11.02 7.91
CA GLU A 68 5.13 11.76 7.66
C GLU A 68 3.88 10.88 7.79
N TYR A 69 3.96 9.62 7.35
CA TYR A 69 2.86 8.66 7.46
C TYR A 69 2.65 8.22 8.91
N GLY A 70 3.74 8.01 9.67
CA GLY A 70 3.65 7.72 11.10
C GLY A 70 2.95 8.82 11.90
N LYS A 71 3.21 10.11 11.58
CA LYS A 71 2.50 11.25 12.19
C LYS A 71 0.99 11.26 11.91
N GLN A 72 0.57 10.63 10.84
CA GLN A 72 -0.84 10.50 10.44
C GLN A 72 -1.47 9.19 10.96
N GLY A 73 -0.73 8.37 11.71
CA GLY A 73 -1.21 7.08 12.21
C GLY A 73 -1.22 5.96 11.17
N ILE A 74 -0.53 6.14 10.04
CA ILE A 74 -0.48 5.17 8.94
C ILE A 74 0.68 4.20 9.18
N VAL A 75 0.39 2.91 9.19
CA VAL A 75 1.39 1.86 9.40
C VAL A 75 2.11 1.54 8.08
N VAL A 76 3.45 1.51 8.10
CA VAL A 76 4.27 1.14 6.94
C VAL A 76 4.92 -0.23 7.14
N PHE A 77 4.63 -1.17 6.24
CA PHE A 77 5.21 -2.51 6.18
C PHE A 77 6.23 -2.62 5.05
N ASN A 78 7.31 -3.37 5.27
CA ASN A 78 8.28 -3.77 4.24
C ASN A 78 8.48 -5.30 4.26
N THR A 79 9.35 -5.81 3.37
CA THR A 79 9.69 -7.25 3.31
C THR A 79 11.21 -7.43 3.35
N PRO A 80 11.85 -7.34 4.53
CA PRO A 80 13.31 -7.33 4.67
C PRO A 80 13.98 -8.69 4.48
N GLY A 81 13.24 -9.80 4.67
CA GLY A 81 13.73 -11.17 4.60
C GLY A 81 12.71 -12.11 5.21
#